data_AF-A0A315AZA3-F1
#
_entry.id   AF-A0A315AZA3-F1
#
_cell.length_a   1.000
_cell.length_b   1.000
_cell.length_c   1.000
_cell.angle_alpha   90.00
_cell.angle_beta   90.00
_cell.angle_gamma   90.00
#
_symmetry.space_group_name_H-M   'P 1'
#
loop_
_entity.id
_entity.type
_entity.pdbx_description
1 polymer ?
#
loop_
_entity_poly.entity_id
_entity_poly.type
_entity_poly.pdbx_seq_one_letter_code
_entity_poly.pdbx_strand_id
1 'polypeptide(L)'
;MIRDILMYMDRTYIPSTQKTPVHELGLNLWRDNIIRSSKIQTRLLNTLLELVLRERTGEVINRGLMRNIIKMLMDLGPSVYQEDFENPFLEVSAEFYRGESQKFIECCDCGDYLKKAERRLNEELDRVTHYLDARSEAKITNVVEKEMIANHMLRLVHMDNSGLVNMLLDDKYEDLGRMYNLFRRVSNGLSTIREVMTSHLRETGKQLVTDPERLKDPVEFVQRLLDEKDKYDSIIRLSFSNDKTFLNALNSSFEFFINLNNRSPEFISLFVDDKLRKGLKGVSEEDVEIILDKVMMLFRYLQEKDVFEKYYKQHLAKRLLSGKTVSDDAERSLIVKLKTECGYQFTSKLEGMFTDMKTSQDTMQGFYASHPELGDGPTLTVQVLTTGSWPTQPSVTCNLPSEMSALCEKFRSYYLGTHTGRRLSWQTNMGTADIKASFGKGQKHELNVSTYQMCVLMLFNNAERLSYKEIEQATEIPTVDLKRCLQSMACVKGKNVLRKEPMSKDIGEDDAFFVNDKFTSKLYKVKIGTVVAQKESEPEKQETRQRVEEDRKPQIEAAIVRIMKSRRALDHNNIISEVTKQLQSRFLANPTEIKKRIESLIERDFLERDSIDRKLYRYLA
;
A
#
# COMPACT_ATOMS: atom_id res chain seq x y z
N MET A 1 -53.41 36.63 41.75
CA MET A 1 -54.58 37.22 42.45
C MET A 1 -54.93 36.48 43.74
N ILE A 2 -55.47 35.25 43.72
CA ILE A 2 -55.87 34.54 44.96
C ILE A 2 -54.68 34.30 45.89
N ARG A 3 -53.55 33.82 45.35
CA ARG A 3 -52.29 33.67 46.11
C ARG A 3 -51.83 34.98 46.75
N ASP A 4 -51.95 36.09 46.03
CA ASP A 4 -51.49 37.40 46.52
C ASP A 4 -52.38 37.93 47.65
N ILE A 5 -53.69 37.69 47.55
CA ILE A 5 -54.66 38.00 48.61
C ILE A 5 -54.41 37.11 49.84
N LEU A 6 -54.08 35.84 49.64
CA LEU A 6 -53.86 34.85 50.71
C LEU A 6 -52.40 34.71 51.13
N MET A 7 -51.54 35.66 50.77
CA MET A 7 -50.09 35.56 50.95
C MET A 7 -49.67 35.40 52.43
N TYR A 8 -50.41 36.03 53.35
CA TYR A 8 -50.17 35.87 54.79
C TYR A 8 -50.43 34.43 55.26
N MET A 9 -51.48 33.78 54.74
CA MET A 9 -51.81 32.40 55.06
C MET A 9 -50.71 31.45 54.57
N ASP A 10 -50.24 31.65 53.34
CA ASP A 10 -49.12 30.88 52.76
C ASP A 10 -47.81 31.05 53.57
N ARG A 11 -47.53 32.25 54.09
CA ARG A 11 -46.27 32.54 54.79
C ARG A 11 -46.26 32.21 56.28
N THR A 12 -47.41 32.22 56.94
CA THR A 12 -47.47 32.12 58.42
C THR A 12 -48.23 30.89 58.91
N TYR A 13 -49.40 30.61 58.32
CA TYR A 13 -50.26 29.52 58.77
C TYR A 13 -49.84 28.16 58.20
N ILE A 14 -49.48 28.11 56.93
CA ILE A 14 -49.13 26.87 56.25
C ILE A 14 -47.86 26.20 56.83
N PRO A 15 -46.77 26.93 57.14
CA PRO A 15 -45.57 26.32 57.73
C PRO A 15 -45.82 25.71 59.11
N SER A 16 -46.70 26.31 59.92
CA SER A 16 -47.01 25.84 61.27
C SER A 16 -47.98 24.64 61.29
N THR A 17 -48.72 24.43 60.21
CA THR A 17 -49.75 23.37 60.11
C THR A 17 -49.45 22.29 59.07
N GLN A 18 -48.31 22.39 58.37
CA GLN A 18 -47.87 21.46 57.32
C GLN A 18 -48.94 21.20 56.24
N LYS A 19 -49.70 22.23 55.87
CA LYS A 19 -50.73 22.16 54.81
C LYS A 19 -50.14 22.45 53.43
N THR A 20 -50.86 22.12 52.36
CA THR A 20 -50.45 22.43 50.99
C THR A 20 -50.61 23.93 50.69
N PRO A 21 -49.59 24.61 50.13
CA PRO A 21 -49.68 26.00 49.68
C PRO A 21 -50.86 26.27 48.74
N VAL A 22 -51.43 27.48 48.78
CA VAL A 22 -52.65 27.82 48.01
C VAL A 22 -52.47 27.59 46.50
N HIS A 23 -51.31 27.94 45.95
CA HIS A 23 -51.03 27.72 44.53
C HIS A 23 -50.96 26.23 44.16
N GLU A 24 -50.27 25.43 44.98
CA GLU A 24 -50.14 23.98 44.77
C GLU A 24 -51.47 23.27 44.97
N LEU A 25 -52.29 23.71 45.94
CA LEU A 25 -53.65 23.23 46.13
C LEU A 25 -54.50 23.48 44.88
N GLY A 26 -54.38 24.66 44.26
CA GLY A 26 -55.05 24.96 43.00
C GLY A 26 -54.65 24.02 41.85
N LEU A 27 -53.34 23.74 41.72
CA LEU A 27 -52.83 22.78 40.73
C LEU A 27 -53.33 21.35 41.00
N ASN A 28 -53.31 20.91 42.26
CA ASN A 28 -53.83 19.60 42.65
C ASN A 28 -55.33 19.47 42.33
N LEU A 29 -56.13 20.48 42.68
CA LEU A 29 -57.56 20.48 42.37
C LEU A 29 -57.82 20.49 40.86
N TRP A 30 -57.04 21.24 40.07
CA TRP A 30 -57.14 21.25 38.61
C TRP A 30 -56.75 19.89 38.01
N ARG A 31 -55.65 19.29 38.47
CA ARG A 31 -55.21 17.96 38.06
C ARG A 31 -56.30 16.92 38.32
N ASP A 32 -56.78 16.85 39.55
CA ASP A 32 -57.62 15.74 40.00
C ASP A 32 -59.07 15.85 39.50
N ASN A 33 -59.60 17.07 39.37
CA ASN A 33 -61.00 17.27 38.97
C ASN A 33 -61.20 17.59 37.49
N ILE A 34 -60.21 18.17 36.81
CA ILE A 34 -60.33 18.59 35.40
C ILE A 34 -59.51 17.66 34.49
N ILE A 35 -58.19 17.61 34.67
CA ILE A 35 -57.31 16.86 33.75
C ILE A 35 -57.55 15.35 33.85
N ARG A 36 -57.68 14.82 35.07
CA ARG A 36 -57.95 13.41 35.35
C ARG A 36 -59.44 13.06 35.38
N SER A 37 -60.32 13.98 34.97
CA SER A 37 -61.72 13.65 34.77
C SER A 37 -61.86 12.63 33.64
N SER A 38 -62.68 11.58 33.85
CA SER A 38 -62.92 10.52 32.86
C SER A 38 -63.41 11.04 31.49
N LYS A 39 -64.06 12.21 31.45
CA LYS A 39 -64.53 12.84 30.21
C LYS A 39 -63.44 13.63 29.47
N ILE A 40 -62.39 14.04 30.16
CA ILE A 40 -61.36 14.96 29.62
C ILE A 40 -60.06 14.23 29.36
N GLN A 41 -59.59 13.39 30.28
CA GLN A 41 -58.26 12.78 30.23
C GLN A 41 -57.96 12.09 28.88
N THR A 42 -58.78 11.10 28.52
CA THR A 42 -58.62 10.34 27.27
C THR A 42 -58.79 11.23 26.03
N ARG A 43 -59.75 12.17 26.06
CA ARG A 43 -59.99 13.06 24.92
C ARG A 43 -58.82 14.02 24.70
N LEU A 44 -58.29 14.59 25.77
CA LEU A 44 -57.14 15.48 25.74
C LEU A 44 -55.92 14.73 25.20
N LEU A 45 -55.61 13.55 25.75
CA LEU A 45 -54.51 12.71 25.29
C LEU A 45 -54.63 12.40 23.79
N ASN A 46 -55.78 11.85 23.36
CA ASN A 46 -55.98 11.49 21.96
C ASN A 46 -55.86 12.71 21.03
N THR A 47 -56.37 13.87 21.44
CA THR A 47 -56.26 15.11 20.65
C THR A 47 -54.79 15.54 20.50
N LEU A 48 -54.00 15.48 21.58
CA LEU A 48 -52.58 15.85 21.54
C LEU A 48 -51.78 14.88 20.65
N LEU A 49 -52.06 13.58 20.74
CA LEU A 49 -51.41 12.56 19.89
C LEU A 49 -51.81 12.71 18.42
N GLU A 50 -53.09 12.99 18.15
CA GLU A 50 -53.58 13.24 16.79
C GLU A 50 -52.94 14.49 16.17
N LEU A 51 -52.77 15.58 16.94
CA LEU A 51 -52.08 16.78 16.47
C LEU A 51 -50.62 16.49 16.10
N VAL A 52 -49.90 15.69 16.90
CA VAL A 52 -48.55 15.24 16.55
C VAL A 52 -48.56 14.42 15.25
N LEU A 53 -49.50 13.49 15.09
CA LEU A 53 -49.61 12.65 13.88
C LEU A 53 -49.89 13.48 12.62
N ARG A 54 -50.80 14.46 12.73
CA ARG A 54 -51.11 15.40 11.65
C ARG A 54 -49.89 16.23 11.27
N GLU A 55 -49.12 16.69 12.25
CA GLU A 55 -47.86 17.38 11.98
C GLU A 55 -46.82 16.48 11.29
N ARG A 56 -46.67 15.21 11.71
CA ARG A 56 -45.78 14.24 11.06
C ARG A 56 -46.16 13.93 9.61
N THR A 57 -47.44 14.07 9.28
CA THR A 57 -47.96 13.88 7.92
C THR A 57 -47.96 15.17 7.08
N GLY A 58 -47.43 16.27 7.62
CA GLY A 58 -47.21 17.54 6.92
C GLY A 58 -48.32 18.57 7.11
N GLU A 59 -49.30 18.32 7.98
CA GLU A 59 -50.32 19.31 8.30
C GLU A 59 -49.80 20.39 9.26
N VAL A 60 -50.25 21.62 9.07
CA VAL A 60 -49.92 22.74 9.96
C VAL A 60 -50.80 22.68 11.21
N ILE A 61 -50.16 22.58 12.37
CA ILE A 61 -50.83 22.61 13.68
C ILE A 61 -50.56 23.92 14.43
N ASN A 62 -51.41 24.25 15.40
CA ASN A 62 -51.17 25.38 16.29
C ASN A 62 -50.12 25.00 17.36
N ARG A 63 -48.83 25.14 17.02
CA ARG A 63 -47.70 24.88 17.94
C ARG A 63 -47.75 25.72 19.22
N GLY A 64 -48.30 26.93 19.18
CA GLY A 64 -48.46 27.79 20.35
C GLY A 64 -49.47 27.22 21.36
N LEU A 65 -50.59 26.70 20.88
CA LEU A 65 -51.57 26.00 21.70
C LEU A 65 -50.98 24.71 22.29
N MET A 66 -50.29 23.91 21.47
CA MET A 66 -49.57 22.71 21.95
C MET A 66 -48.61 23.05 23.08
N ARG A 67 -47.76 24.06 22.89
CA ARG A 67 -46.81 24.52 23.91
C ARG A 67 -47.49 24.91 25.22
N ASN A 68 -48.60 25.64 25.15
CA ASN A 68 -49.33 26.08 26.35
C ASN A 68 -49.95 24.88 27.09
N ILE A 69 -50.54 23.93 26.37
CA ILE A 69 -51.13 22.74 26.97
C ILE A 69 -50.05 21.85 27.58
N ILE A 70 -48.96 21.57 26.85
CA ILE A 70 -47.86 20.77 27.36
C ILE A 70 -47.20 21.45 28.58
N LYS A 71 -47.03 22.77 28.56
CA LYS A 71 -46.56 23.53 29.72
C LYS A 71 -47.47 23.37 30.93
N MET A 72 -48.78 23.44 30.75
CA MET A 72 -49.73 23.14 31.81
C MET A 72 -49.54 21.71 32.34
N LEU A 73 -49.39 20.70 31.48
CA LEU A 73 -49.16 19.32 31.94
C LEU A 73 -47.85 19.20 32.75
N MET A 74 -46.80 19.91 32.36
CA MET A 74 -45.53 19.97 33.12
C MET A 74 -45.72 20.65 34.48
N ASP A 75 -46.43 21.78 34.52
CA ASP A 75 -46.70 22.55 35.74
C ASP A 75 -47.56 21.76 36.75
N LEU A 76 -48.41 20.84 36.28
CA LEU A 76 -49.22 19.94 37.13
C LEU A 76 -48.43 18.76 37.71
N GLY A 77 -47.19 18.58 37.27
CA GLY A 77 -46.21 17.67 37.86
C GLY A 77 -45.87 16.44 37.00
N PRO A 78 -44.84 15.68 37.40
CA PRO A 78 -44.29 14.57 36.61
C PRO A 78 -45.30 13.46 36.32
N SER A 79 -46.20 13.14 37.25
CA SER A 79 -47.21 12.10 37.03
C SER A 79 -48.27 12.48 36.01
N VAL A 80 -48.38 13.76 35.65
CA VAL A 80 -49.29 14.20 34.57
C VAL A 80 -48.54 14.25 33.25
N TYR A 81 -47.38 14.91 33.19
CA TYR A 81 -46.64 14.97 31.94
C TYR A 81 -46.06 13.62 31.51
N GLN A 82 -45.37 12.92 32.42
CA GLN A 82 -44.64 11.70 32.06
C GLN A 82 -45.58 10.49 31.92
N GLU A 83 -46.44 10.26 32.91
CA GLU A 83 -47.31 9.07 32.92
C GLU A 83 -48.53 9.25 32.02
N ASP A 84 -49.26 10.38 32.14
CA ASP A 84 -50.51 10.57 31.40
C ASP A 84 -50.29 10.96 29.92
N PHE A 85 -49.13 11.51 29.53
CA PHE A 85 -48.85 11.96 28.16
C PHE A 85 -47.58 11.38 27.52
N GLU A 86 -46.39 11.56 28.12
CA GLU A 86 -45.10 11.24 27.49
C GLU A 86 -44.98 9.75 27.17
N ASN A 87 -45.36 8.87 28.11
CA ASN A 87 -45.31 7.42 27.88
C ASN A 87 -46.21 6.99 26.71
N PRO A 88 -47.53 7.33 26.68
CA PRO A 88 -48.37 7.09 25.50
C PRO A 88 -47.83 7.72 24.20
N PHE A 89 -47.28 8.95 24.28
CA PHE A 89 -46.68 9.62 23.13
C PHE A 89 -45.50 8.82 22.56
N LEU A 90 -44.62 8.29 23.41
CA LEU A 90 -43.48 7.47 22.98
C LEU A 90 -43.96 6.14 22.39
N GLU A 91 -44.97 5.49 22.97
CA GLU A 91 -45.55 4.24 22.46
C GLU A 91 -46.16 4.40 21.06
N VAL A 92 -47.02 5.41 20.88
CA VAL A 92 -47.64 5.71 19.57
C VAL A 92 -46.59 6.16 18.55
N SER A 93 -45.55 6.86 18.99
CA SER A 93 -44.42 7.23 18.13
C SER A 93 -43.62 6.01 17.67
N ALA A 94 -43.41 5.03 18.54
CA ALA A 94 -42.74 3.79 18.18
C ALA A 94 -43.55 3.01 17.14
N GLU A 95 -44.87 2.91 17.30
CA GLU A 95 -45.74 2.27 16.32
C GLU A 95 -45.74 3.00 14.96
N PHE A 96 -45.80 4.34 14.99
CA PHE A 96 -45.71 5.16 13.78
C PHE A 96 -44.39 4.90 13.01
N TYR A 97 -43.25 5.01 13.69
CA TYR A 97 -41.94 4.83 13.04
C TYR A 97 -41.68 3.37 12.63
N ARG A 98 -42.24 2.39 13.33
CA ARG A 98 -42.21 0.99 12.90
C ARG A 98 -42.96 0.78 11.59
N GLY A 99 -44.16 1.35 11.47
CA GLY A 99 -44.94 1.28 10.23
C GLY A 99 -44.31 2.05 9.08
N GLU A 100 -43.74 3.22 9.36
CA GLU A 100 -43.10 4.06 8.35
C GLU A 100 -41.78 3.47 7.85
N SER A 101 -40.91 2.99 8.76
CA SER A 101 -39.64 2.35 8.38
C SER A 101 -39.87 1.13 7.49
N GLN A 102 -40.84 0.27 7.80
CA GLN A 102 -41.16 -0.89 6.97
C GLN A 102 -41.60 -0.48 5.55
N LYS A 103 -42.46 0.54 5.43
CA LYS A 103 -42.86 1.09 4.13
C LYS A 103 -41.68 1.67 3.35
N PHE A 104 -40.76 2.35 4.03
CA PHE A 104 -39.57 2.91 3.38
C PHE A 104 -38.60 1.82 2.93
N ILE A 105 -38.45 0.73 3.68
CA ILE A 105 -37.64 -0.42 3.25
C ILE A 105 -38.17 -1.05 1.96
N GLU A 106 -39.50 -1.10 1.79
CA GLU A 106 -40.12 -1.73 0.62
C GLU A 106 -40.09 -0.84 -0.63
N CYS A 107 -40.11 0.49 -0.45
CA CYS A 107 -40.36 1.44 -1.55
C CYS A 107 -39.20 2.38 -1.88
N CYS A 108 -38.14 2.42 -1.05
CA CYS A 108 -37.00 3.32 -1.26
C CYS A 108 -35.72 2.53 -1.52
N ASP A 109 -34.78 3.16 -2.23
CA ASP A 109 -33.39 2.73 -2.15
C ASP A 109 -32.77 3.14 -0.80
N CYS A 110 -31.59 2.59 -0.48
CA CYS A 110 -30.94 2.85 0.80
C CYS A 110 -30.60 4.34 1.01
N GLY A 111 -30.16 5.06 -0.03
CA GLY A 111 -29.79 6.47 0.10
C GLY A 111 -31.00 7.34 0.46
N ASP A 112 -32.12 7.13 -0.22
CA ASP A 112 -33.37 7.84 0.04
C ASP A 112 -34.00 7.45 1.38
N TYR A 113 -33.86 6.18 1.80
CA TYR A 113 -34.22 5.77 3.15
C TYR A 113 -33.45 6.58 4.20
N LEU A 114 -32.12 6.66 4.07
CA LEU A 114 -31.26 7.37 5.02
C LEU A 114 -31.60 8.86 5.10
N LYS A 115 -31.85 9.52 3.95
CA LYS A 115 -32.31 10.92 3.92
C LYS A 115 -33.64 11.10 4.66
N LYS A 116 -34.60 10.19 4.47
CA LYS A 116 -35.90 10.24 5.17
C LYS A 116 -35.74 10.00 6.67
N ALA A 117 -34.90 9.05 7.08
CA ALA A 117 -34.62 8.79 8.49
C ALA A 117 -33.94 9.98 9.17
N GLU A 118 -32.94 10.60 8.53
CA GLU A 118 -32.29 11.82 9.01
C GLU A 118 -33.31 12.98 9.15
N ARG A 119 -34.17 13.15 8.15
CA ARG A 119 -35.23 14.17 8.20
C ARG A 119 -36.18 13.94 9.39
N ARG A 120 -36.65 12.71 9.61
CA ARG A 120 -37.55 12.39 10.74
C ARG A 120 -36.89 12.66 12.09
N LEU A 121 -35.60 12.36 12.23
CA LEU A 121 -34.86 12.67 13.45
C LEU A 121 -34.83 14.19 13.70
N ASN A 122 -34.52 14.99 12.68
CA ASN A 122 -34.50 16.45 12.80
C ASN A 122 -35.90 17.04 13.09
N GLU A 123 -36.95 16.49 12.50
CA GLU A 123 -38.33 16.88 12.78
C GLU A 123 -38.74 16.61 14.24
N GLU A 124 -38.31 15.50 14.86
CA GLU A 124 -38.55 15.25 16.28
C GLU A 124 -37.76 16.19 17.19
N LEU A 125 -36.50 16.50 16.86
CA LEU A 125 -35.72 17.48 17.60
C LEU A 125 -36.36 18.88 17.53
N ASP A 126 -36.81 19.28 16.34
CA ASP A 126 -37.58 20.52 16.15
C ASP A 126 -38.87 20.50 16.99
N ARG A 127 -39.59 19.38 17.02
CA ARG A 127 -40.80 19.22 17.83
C ARG A 127 -40.54 19.41 19.33
N VAL A 128 -39.46 18.81 19.84
CA VAL A 128 -39.10 18.93 21.24
C VAL A 128 -38.81 20.37 21.61
N THR A 129 -37.96 21.05 20.82
CA THR A 129 -37.63 22.47 21.07
C THR A 129 -38.84 23.39 21.00
N HIS A 130 -39.85 23.03 20.20
CA HIS A 130 -41.04 23.86 20.02
C HIS A 130 -42.07 23.72 21.14
N TYR A 131 -42.38 22.51 21.62
CA TYR A 131 -43.50 22.33 22.56
C TYR A 131 -43.41 21.15 23.54
N LEU A 132 -42.35 20.33 23.56
CA LEU A 132 -42.20 19.25 24.55
C LEU A 132 -41.21 19.64 25.68
N ASP A 133 -41.18 18.86 26.77
CA ASP A 133 -40.13 18.98 27.79
C ASP A 133 -38.78 18.56 27.17
N ALA A 134 -37.72 19.30 27.49
CA ALA A 134 -36.36 18.98 27.03
C ALA A 134 -35.90 17.57 27.47
N ARG A 135 -36.42 17.04 28.58
CA ARG A 135 -36.14 15.67 29.04
C ARG A 135 -36.72 14.59 28.13
N SER A 136 -37.70 14.93 27.29
CA SER A 136 -38.27 14.01 26.31
C SER A 136 -37.37 13.81 25.10
N GLU A 137 -36.41 14.72 24.84
CA GLU A 137 -35.51 14.67 23.67
C GLU A 137 -34.81 13.33 23.54
N ALA A 138 -34.12 12.90 24.60
CA ALA A 138 -33.37 11.65 24.61
C ALA A 138 -34.29 10.43 24.43
N LYS A 139 -35.52 10.48 24.95
CA LYS A 139 -36.48 9.38 24.87
C LYS A 139 -37.06 9.23 23.47
N ILE A 140 -37.53 10.31 22.86
CA ILE A 140 -38.08 10.26 21.49
C ILE A 140 -36.98 9.98 20.46
N THR A 141 -35.80 10.54 20.65
CA THR A 141 -34.62 10.26 19.82
C THR A 141 -34.30 8.77 19.82
N ASN A 142 -34.29 8.12 20.98
CA ASN A 142 -34.04 6.69 21.08
C ASN A 142 -35.14 5.85 20.40
N VAL A 143 -36.41 6.30 20.42
CA VAL A 143 -37.50 5.64 19.67
C VAL A 143 -37.23 5.71 18.16
N VAL A 144 -36.88 6.88 17.62
CA VAL A 144 -36.56 7.04 16.19
C VAL A 144 -35.32 6.21 15.82
N GLU A 145 -34.25 6.32 16.60
CA GLU A 145 -33.00 5.58 16.37
C GLU A 145 -33.24 4.07 16.40
N LYS A 146 -34.06 3.57 17.32
CA LYS A 146 -34.40 2.14 17.40
C LYS A 146 -35.23 1.68 16.19
N GLU A 147 -36.37 2.34 15.94
CA GLU A 147 -37.35 1.87 14.96
C GLU A 147 -36.93 2.16 13.52
N MET A 148 -36.23 3.27 13.26
CA MET A 148 -35.79 3.66 11.90
C MET A 148 -34.37 3.19 11.57
N ILE A 149 -33.48 2.99 12.55
CA ILE A 149 -32.06 2.67 12.29
C ILE A 149 -31.71 1.28 12.82
N ALA A 150 -31.77 1.06 14.13
CA ALA A 150 -31.24 -0.15 14.77
C ALA A 150 -31.93 -1.42 14.25
N ASN A 151 -33.26 -1.42 14.14
CA ASN A 151 -34.04 -2.58 13.70
C ASN A 151 -33.78 -2.99 12.23
N HIS A 152 -33.35 -2.04 11.39
CA HIS A 152 -33.16 -2.25 9.94
C HIS A 152 -31.71 -2.18 9.49
N MET A 153 -30.78 -1.95 10.42
CA MET A 153 -29.37 -1.72 10.18
C MET A 153 -28.73 -2.72 9.21
N LEU A 154 -28.90 -4.02 9.46
CA LEU A 154 -28.36 -5.09 8.61
C LEU A 154 -29.04 -5.11 7.23
N ARG A 155 -30.35 -4.88 7.17
CA ARG A 155 -31.09 -4.84 5.89
C ARG A 155 -30.64 -3.66 5.03
N LEU A 156 -30.38 -2.50 5.62
CA LEU A 156 -29.92 -1.30 4.91
C LEU A 156 -28.50 -1.51 4.36
N VAL A 157 -27.58 -2.03 5.18
CA VAL A 157 -26.19 -2.27 4.76
C VAL A 157 -26.12 -3.29 3.63
N HIS A 158 -26.93 -4.34 3.69
CA HIS A 158 -26.98 -5.42 2.70
C HIS A 158 -28.09 -5.24 1.66
N MET A 159 -28.66 -4.03 1.53
CA MET A 159 -29.76 -3.80 0.60
C MET A 159 -29.31 -4.02 -0.85
N ASP A 160 -30.08 -4.79 -1.60
CA ASP A 160 -29.77 -5.11 -2.99
C ASP A 160 -29.66 -3.83 -3.83
N ASN A 161 -28.62 -3.75 -4.66
CA ASN A 161 -28.32 -2.66 -5.61
C ASN A 161 -28.20 -1.23 -5.02
N SER A 162 -28.36 -1.04 -3.71
CA SER A 162 -28.28 0.30 -3.10
C SER A 162 -27.61 0.35 -1.73
N GLY A 163 -27.34 -0.80 -1.10
CA GLY A 163 -26.66 -0.89 0.19
C GLY A 163 -25.19 -0.44 0.15
N LEU A 164 -24.49 -0.62 1.28
CA LEU A 164 -23.16 -0.04 1.52
C LEU A 164 -22.16 -0.35 0.40
N VAL A 165 -22.10 -1.59 -0.08
CA VAL A 165 -21.16 -1.99 -1.13
C VAL A 165 -21.40 -1.22 -2.42
N ASN A 166 -22.65 -1.03 -2.85
CA ASN A 166 -22.97 -0.26 -4.04
C ASN A 166 -22.61 1.22 -3.85
N MET A 167 -22.86 1.78 -2.67
CA MET A 167 -22.45 3.15 -2.35
C MET A 167 -20.92 3.34 -2.41
N LEU A 168 -20.14 2.34 -1.99
CA LEU A 168 -18.68 2.35 -2.09
C LEU A 168 -18.21 2.24 -3.54
N LEU A 169 -18.85 1.41 -4.36
CA LEU A 169 -18.50 1.23 -5.77
C LEU A 169 -18.82 2.49 -6.59
N ASP A 170 -20.01 3.07 -6.40
CA ASP A 170 -20.53 4.21 -7.16
C ASP A 170 -20.08 5.58 -6.61
N ASP A 171 -19.14 5.61 -5.66
CA ASP A 171 -18.59 6.83 -5.07
C ASP A 171 -19.67 7.78 -4.48
N LYS A 172 -20.71 7.22 -3.83
CA LYS A 172 -21.82 7.98 -3.22
C LYS A 172 -21.43 8.60 -1.87
N TYR A 173 -20.46 9.53 -1.88
CA TYR A 173 -19.87 10.13 -0.67
C TYR A 173 -20.89 10.73 0.31
N GLU A 174 -21.93 11.40 -0.18
CA GLU A 174 -22.94 11.99 0.71
C GLU A 174 -23.78 10.93 1.42
N ASP A 175 -24.22 9.89 0.70
CA ASP A 175 -25.03 8.82 1.28
C ASP A 175 -24.20 7.98 2.26
N LEU A 176 -22.92 7.74 1.96
CA LEU A 176 -21.96 7.14 2.89
C LEU A 176 -21.81 7.97 4.17
N GLY A 177 -21.76 9.30 4.04
CA GLY A 177 -21.71 10.22 5.18
C GLY A 177 -22.97 10.16 6.04
N ARG A 178 -24.15 10.14 5.40
CA ARG A 178 -25.45 9.96 6.10
C ARG A 178 -25.50 8.61 6.81
N MET A 179 -25.09 7.52 6.15
CA MET A 179 -25.04 6.19 6.75
C MET A 179 -24.14 6.19 7.99
N TYR A 180 -22.93 6.73 7.90
CA TYR A 180 -22.00 6.83 9.03
C TYR A 180 -22.60 7.62 10.21
N ASN A 181 -23.18 8.79 9.95
CA ASN A 181 -23.74 9.66 10.99
C ASN A 181 -24.95 9.03 11.69
N LEU A 182 -25.82 8.35 10.94
CA LEU A 182 -26.98 7.66 11.49
C LEU A 182 -26.57 6.41 12.28
N PHE A 183 -25.61 5.63 11.76
CA PHE A 183 -25.19 4.38 12.39
C PHE A 183 -24.31 4.60 13.62
N ARG A 184 -23.62 5.75 13.71
CA ARG A 184 -22.90 6.16 14.94
C ARG A 184 -23.81 6.27 16.16
N ARG A 185 -25.11 6.51 15.96
CA ARG A 185 -26.09 6.71 17.03
C ARG A 185 -26.56 5.41 17.69
N VAL A 186 -26.42 4.28 17.00
CA VAL A 186 -26.90 2.98 17.48
C VAL A 186 -25.74 2.06 17.88
N SER A 187 -26.01 1.16 18.81
CA SER A 187 -25.03 0.14 19.20
C SER A 187 -24.66 -0.73 18.00
N ASN A 188 -23.37 -1.04 17.89
CA ASN A 188 -22.77 -1.83 16.80
C ASN A 188 -22.90 -1.25 15.38
N GLY A 189 -23.45 -0.04 15.19
CA GLY A 189 -23.62 0.52 13.85
C GLY A 189 -22.32 0.73 13.09
N LEU A 190 -21.35 1.42 13.69
CA LEU A 190 -20.05 1.64 13.06
C LEU A 190 -19.26 0.33 12.87
N SER A 191 -19.40 -0.65 13.78
CA SER A 191 -18.75 -1.95 13.59
C SER A 191 -19.33 -2.70 12.39
N THR A 192 -20.64 -2.66 12.19
CA THR A 192 -21.28 -3.30 11.02
C THR A 192 -20.80 -2.67 9.71
N ILE A 193 -20.77 -1.34 9.60
CA ILE A 193 -20.24 -0.66 8.39
C ILE A 193 -18.78 -1.06 8.16
N ARG A 194 -17.96 -1.03 9.23
CA ARG A 194 -16.54 -1.37 9.14
C ARG A 194 -16.31 -2.81 8.71
N GLU A 195 -17.06 -3.76 9.25
CA GLU A 195 -16.96 -5.19 8.90
C GLU A 195 -17.32 -5.44 7.43
N VAL A 196 -18.41 -4.84 6.94
CA VAL A 196 -18.83 -4.99 5.54
C VAL A 196 -17.86 -4.30 4.59
N MET A 197 -17.38 -3.08 4.91
CA MET A 197 -16.34 -2.40 4.14
C MET A 197 -15.06 -3.25 4.09
N THR A 198 -14.61 -3.79 5.23
CA THR A 198 -13.41 -4.63 5.32
C THR A 198 -13.55 -5.90 4.49
N SER A 199 -14.70 -6.57 4.58
CA SER A 199 -14.99 -7.78 3.81
C SER A 199 -14.96 -7.51 2.31
N HIS A 200 -15.66 -6.46 1.86
CA HIS A 200 -15.67 -6.05 0.47
C HIS A 200 -14.28 -5.67 -0.04
N LEU A 201 -13.54 -4.85 0.71
CA LEU A 201 -12.20 -4.42 0.35
C LEU A 201 -11.22 -5.60 0.25
N ARG A 202 -11.31 -6.58 1.17
CA ARG A 202 -10.47 -7.79 1.10
C ARG A 202 -10.78 -8.65 -0.11
N GLU A 203 -12.05 -8.79 -0.48
CA GLU A 203 -12.45 -9.56 -1.65
C GLU A 203 -12.02 -8.86 -2.96
N THR A 204 -12.32 -7.56 -3.10
CA THR A 204 -11.89 -6.75 -4.25
C THR A 204 -10.36 -6.72 -4.37
N GLY A 205 -9.65 -6.51 -3.26
CA GLY A 205 -8.19 -6.53 -3.22
C GLY A 205 -7.61 -7.90 -3.57
N LYS A 206 -8.21 -8.99 -3.09
CA LYS A 206 -7.82 -10.36 -3.47
C LYS A 206 -7.98 -10.58 -4.97
N GLN A 207 -9.08 -10.16 -5.57
CA GLN A 207 -9.27 -10.26 -7.02
C GLN A 207 -8.23 -9.44 -7.77
N LEU A 208 -7.93 -8.22 -7.30
CA LEU A 208 -6.92 -7.36 -7.91
C LEU A 208 -5.53 -8.01 -7.91
N VAL A 209 -5.14 -8.66 -6.82
CA VAL A 209 -3.80 -9.23 -6.68
C VAL A 209 -3.62 -10.65 -7.21
N THR A 210 -4.71 -11.38 -7.51
CA THR A 210 -4.67 -12.78 -7.96
C THR A 210 -5.14 -13.00 -9.40
N ASP A 211 -5.79 -12.03 -10.03
CA ASP A 211 -6.25 -12.11 -11.42
C ASP A 211 -5.07 -12.22 -12.41
N PRO A 212 -4.93 -13.34 -13.15
CA PRO A 212 -3.83 -13.56 -14.09
C PRO A 212 -3.67 -12.48 -15.16
N GLU A 213 -4.76 -11.86 -15.61
CA GLU A 213 -4.70 -10.79 -16.60
C GLU A 213 -4.06 -9.52 -16.02
N ARG A 214 -4.36 -9.21 -14.75
CA ARG A 214 -3.78 -8.06 -14.04
C ARG A 214 -2.30 -8.27 -13.70
N LEU A 215 -1.85 -9.52 -13.60
CA LEU A 215 -0.46 -9.87 -13.35
C LEU A 215 0.45 -9.74 -14.58
N LYS A 216 -0.11 -9.45 -15.77
CA LYS A 216 0.67 -9.26 -17.00
C LYS A 216 1.47 -7.96 -17.01
N ASP A 217 0.95 -6.90 -16.39
CA ASP A 217 1.61 -5.60 -16.33
C ASP A 217 1.89 -5.18 -14.87
N PRO A 218 3.15 -5.30 -14.41
CA PRO A 218 3.54 -4.91 -13.05
C PRO A 218 3.31 -3.43 -12.72
N VAL A 219 3.42 -2.53 -13.70
CA VAL A 219 3.30 -1.08 -13.45
C VAL A 219 1.82 -0.73 -13.25
N GLU A 220 0.96 -1.23 -14.15
CA GLU A 220 -0.49 -1.06 -14.05
C GLU A 220 -1.06 -1.74 -12.79
N PHE A 221 -0.53 -2.91 -12.42
CA PHE A 221 -0.89 -3.58 -11.17
C PHE A 221 -0.69 -2.67 -9.94
N VAL A 222 0.48 -2.05 -9.81
CA VAL A 222 0.79 -1.18 -8.68
C VAL A 222 -0.03 0.11 -8.76
N GLN A 223 -0.25 0.65 -9.96
CA GLN A 223 -1.09 1.84 -10.13
C GLN A 223 -2.52 1.59 -9.61
N ARG A 224 -3.14 0.47 -9.97
CA ARG A 224 -4.49 0.10 -9.47
C ARG A 224 -4.55 -0.03 -7.95
N LEU A 225 -3.49 -0.55 -7.31
CA LEU A 225 -3.40 -0.59 -5.85
C LEU A 225 -3.39 0.81 -5.23
N LEU A 226 -2.65 1.75 -5.84
CA LEU A 226 -2.61 3.14 -5.39
C LEU A 226 -3.95 3.84 -5.60
N ASP A 227 -4.60 3.63 -6.75
CA ASP A 227 -5.89 4.24 -7.06
C ASP A 227 -6.98 3.73 -6.10
N GLU A 228 -7.00 2.43 -5.80
CA GLU A 228 -7.92 1.85 -4.82
C GLU A 228 -7.66 2.43 -3.42
N LYS A 229 -6.39 2.62 -3.05
CA LYS A 229 -6.04 3.23 -1.75
C LYS A 229 -6.53 4.66 -1.65
N ASP A 230 -6.28 5.47 -2.69
CA ASP A 230 -6.66 6.87 -2.75
C ASP A 230 -8.19 7.03 -2.69
N LYS A 231 -8.94 6.12 -3.35
CA LYS A 231 -10.41 6.08 -3.28
C LYS A 231 -10.90 5.88 -1.84
N TYR A 232 -10.43 4.83 -1.15
CA TYR A 232 -10.89 4.56 0.22
C TYR A 232 -10.39 5.58 1.24
N ASP A 233 -9.19 6.14 1.07
CA ASP A 233 -8.74 7.27 1.89
C ASP A 233 -9.66 8.48 1.73
N SER A 234 -10.10 8.75 0.50
CA SER A 234 -11.04 9.84 0.22
C SER A 234 -12.40 9.58 0.86
N ILE A 235 -12.93 8.36 0.77
CA ILE A 235 -14.18 7.97 1.45
C ILE A 235 -14.07 8.16 2.96
N ILE A 236 -13.00 7.68 3.58
CA ILE A 236 -12.84 7.79 5.03
C ILE A 236 -12.70 9.25 5.47
N ARG A 237 -11.95 10.05 4.71
CA ARG A 237 -11.74 11.47 5.00
C ARG A 237 -13.02 12.29 4.83
N LEU A 238 -13.75 12.09 3.73
CA LEU A 238 -14.91 12.91 3.37
C LEU A 238 -16.21 12.44 4.02
N SER A 239 -16.42 11.12 4.11
CA SER A 239 -17.70 10.54 4.54
C SER A 239 -17.66 9.98 5.96
N PHE A 240 -16.52 9.43 6.41
CA PHE A 240 -16.42 8.77 7.73
C PHE A 240 -15.67 9.62 8.77
N SER A 241 -15.68 10.94 8.63
CA SER A 241 -15.08 11.88 9.60
C SER A 241 -13.61 11.59 9.95
N ASN A 242 -12.85 11.01 9.02
CA ASN A 242 -11.47 10.57 9.23
C ASN A 242 -11.29 9.60 10.43
N ASP A 243 -12.27 8.70 10.63
CA ASP A 243 -12.28 7.73 11.73
C ASP A 243 -11.07 6.79 11.68
N LYS A 244 -10.25 6.82 12.73
CA LYS A 244 -9.02 6.01 12.85
C LYS A 244 -9.29 4.51 12.80
N THR A 245 -10.45 4.05 13.26
CA THR A 245 -10.78 2.62 13.23
C THR A 245 -11.04 2.13 11.81
N PHE A 246 -11.59 2.97 10.94
CA PHE A 246 -11.74 2.69 9.51
C PHE A 246 -10.39 2.78 8.78
N LEU A 247 -9.55 3.76 9.10
CA LEU A 247 -8.18 3.83 8.56
C LEU A 247 -7.36 2.58 8.91
N ASN A 248 -7.47 2.09 10.14
CA ASN A 248 -6.79 0.86 10.57
C ASN A 248 -7.33 -0.37 9.83
N ALA A 249 -8.65 -0.44 9.60
CA ALA A 249 -9.26 -1.52 8.83
C ALA A 249 -8.83 -1.51 7.36
N LEU A 250 -8.72 -0.32 6.75
CA LEU A 250 -8.17 -0.11 5.41
C LEU A 250 -6.72 -0.60 5.33
N ASN A 251 -5.85 -0.11 6.23
CA ASN A 251 -4.44 -0.50 6.29
C ASN A 251 -4.26 -2.02 6.47
N SER A 252 -5.01 -2.62 7.40
CA SER A 252 -4.97 -4.07 7.65
C SER A 252 -5.47 -4.87 6.46
N SER A 253 -6.44 -4.36 5.70
CA SER A 253 -6.93 -5.03 4.49
C SER A 253 -5.89 -5.01 3.38
N PHE A 254 -5.23 -3.87 3.15
CA PHE A 254 -4.13 -3.77 2.20
C PHE A 254 -2.95 -4.68 2.57
N GLU A 255 -2.55 -4.70 3.85
CA GLU A 255 -1.55 -5.64 4.35
C GLU A 255 -1.97 -7.10 4.15
N PHE A 256 -3.25 -7.42 4.30
CA PHE A 256 -3.75 -8.77 4.05
C PHE A 256 -3.62 -9.18 2.58
N PHE A 257 -4.23 -8.43 1.65
CA PHE A 257 -4.32 -8.91 0.26
C PHE A 257 -3.02 -8.70 -0.53
N ILE A 258 -2.21 -7.67 -0.25
CA ILE A 258 -0.96 -7.44 -1.01
C ILE A 258 0.01 -8.62 -0.86
N ASN A 259 -0.02 -9.28 0.30
CA ASN A 259 0.83 -10.42 0.63
C ASN A 259 0.25 -11.77 0.15
N LEU A 260 -0.96 -11.80 -0.42
CA LEU A 260 -1.47 -13.01 -1.10
C LEU A 260 -0.73 -13.28 -2.41
N ASN A 261 -0.11 -12.27 -3.01
CA ASN A 261 0.69 -12.39 -4.21
C ASN A 261 2.18 -12.29 -3.89
N ASN A 262 2.89 -13.40 -4.06
CA ASN A 262 4.35 -13.48 -3.86
C ASN A 262 5.19 -12.63 -4.85
N ARG A 263 4.56 -12.02 -5.85
CA ARG A 263 5.18 -11.10 -6.81
C ARG A 263 4.99 -9.62 -6.47
N SER A 264 4.18 -9.29 -5.47
CA SER A 264 3.98 -7.89 -5.06
C SER A 264 5.30 -7.14 -4.79
N PRO A 265 6.32 -7.72 -4.10
CA PRO A 265 7.62 -7.05 -3.92
C PRO A 265 8.37 -6.78 -5.24
N GLU A 266 8.34 -7.74 -6.18
CA GLU A 266 8.92 -7.59 -7.53
C GLU A 266 8.22 -6.46 -8.29
N PHE A 267 6.89 -6.43 -8.25
CA PHE A 267 6.08 -5.48 -9.00
C PHE A 267 6.24 -4.05 -8.50
N ILE A 268 6.27 -3.85 -7.18
CA ILE A 268 6.53 -2.53 -6.59
C ILE A 268 7.94 -2.06 -6.98
N SER A 269 8.94 -2.95 -7.00
CA SER A 269 10.29 -2.59 -7.45
C SER A 269 10.34 -2.22 -8.93
N LEU A 270 9.59 -2.91 -9.80
CA LEU A 270 9.48 -2.58 -11.23
C LEU A 270 8.75 -1.27 -11.46
N PHE A 271 7.69 -1.00 -10.70
CA PHE A 271 6.98 0.28 -10.75
C PHE A 271 7.91 1.44 -10.40
N VAL A 272 8.68 1.30 -9.33
CA VAL A 272 9.70 2.29 -8.94
C VAL A 272 10.75 2.48 -10.05
N ASP A 273 11.25 1.39 -10.64
CA ASP A 273 12.21 1.48 -11.75
C ASP A 273 11.64 2.21 -12.97
N ASP A 274 10.37 1.99 -13.34
CA ASP A 274 9.74 2.71 -14.45
C ASP A 274 9.53 4.21 -14.12
N LYS A 275 9.05 4.53 -12.92
CA LYS A 275 8.88 5.93 -12.48
C LYS A 275 10.22 6.67 -12.47
N LEU A 276 11.29 6.08 -11.94
CA LEU A 276 12.62 6.71 -11.86
C LEU A 276 13.34 6.79 -13.22
N ARG A 277 12.98 5.95 -14.22
CA ARG A 277 13.57 6.01 -15.58
C ARG A 277 12.86 6.95 -16.54
N LYS A 278 11.53 7.02 -16.47
CA LYS A 278 10.70 7.74 -17.44
C LYS A 278 9.74 8.73 -16.77
N GLY A 279 9.17 8.33 -15.65
CA GLY A 279 8.09 9.05 -14.97
C GLY A 279 8.50 10.41 -14.39
N LEU A 280 9.79 10.70 -14.21
CA LEU A 280 10.25 11.98 -13.66
C LEU A 280 10.47 13.08 -14.72
N LYS A 281 10.37 12.77 -16.02
CA LYS A 281 10.64 13.77 -17.07
C LYS A 281 9.55 14.85 -17.09
N GLY A 282 9.91 16.06 -16.66
CA GLY A 282 9.00 17.21 -16.63
C GLY A 282 8.05 17.22 -15.43
N VAL A 283 8.32 16.42 -14.41
CA VAL A 283 7.56 16.36 -13.15
C VAL A 283 8.27 17.23 -12.10
N SER A 284 7.50 17.92 -11.24
CA SER A 284 8.06 18.76 -10.18
C SER A 284 8.66 17.90 -9.06
N GLU A 285 9.66 18.42 -8.33
CA GLU A 285 10.26 17.69 -7.20
C GLU A 285 9.23 17.31 -6.11
N GLU A 286 8.22 18.16 -5.90
CA GLU A 286 7.12 17.90 -4.96
C GLU A 286 6.28 16.69 -5.40
N ASP A 287 5.94 16.60 -6.68
CA ASP A 287 5.19 15.46 -7.22
C ASP A 287 6.01 14.16 -7.16
N VAL A 288 7.32 14.24 -7.35
CA VAL A 288 8.22 13.08 -7.18
C VAL A 288 8.13 12.56 -5.74
N GLU A 289 8.19 13.45 -4.76
CA GLU A 289 8.14 13.07 -3.35
C GLU A 289 6.79 12.43 -2.98
N ILE A 290 5.67 12.94 -3.52
CA ILE A 290 4.34 12.32 -3.37
C ILE A 290 4.33 10.88 -3.93
N ILE A 291 4.94 10.67 -5.10
CA ILE A 291 5.05 9.32 -5.70
C ILE A 291 5.88 8.40 -4.80
N LEU A 292 7.01 8.88 -4.28
CA LEU A 292 7.86 8.09 -3.38
C LEU A 292 7.14 7.74 -2.07
N ASP A 293 6.35 8.65 -1.51
CA ASP A 293 5.55 8.39 -0.30
C ASP A 293 4.47 7.34 -0.54
N LYS A 294 3.80 7.39 -1.70
CA LYS A 294 2.83 6.36 -2.11
C LYS A 294 3.47 4.98 -2.26
N VAL A 295 4.66 4.92 -2.88
CA VAL A 295 5.43 3.68 -2.96
C VAL A 295 5.81 3.16 -1.57
N MET A 296 6.29 4.04 -0.69
CA MET A 296 6.69 3.67 0.67
C MET A 296 5.50 3.23 1.53
N MET A 297 4.30 3.75 1.26
CA MET A 297 3.06 3.25 1.85
C MET A 297 2.81 1.79 1.47
N LEU A 298 2.89 1.42 0.19
CA LEU A 298 2.76 0.02 -0.23
C LEU A 298 3.89 -0.87 0.30
N PHE A 299 5.12 -0.37 0.31
CA PHE A 299 6.28 -1.07 0.85
C PHE A 299 6.09 -1.45 2.33
N ARG A 300 5.49 -0.56 3.14
CA ARG A 300 5.21 -0.83 4.55
C ARG A 300 4.28 -2.02 4.75
N TYR A 301 3.32 -2.22 3.84
CA TYR A 301 2.41 -3.37 3.87
C TYR A 301 3.05 -4.70 3.47
N LEU A 302 4.24 -4.71 2.86
CA LEU A 302 4.91 -5.95 2.48
C LEU A 302 5.44 -6.70 3.72
N GLN A 303 5.22 -8.02 3.76
CA GLN A 303 5.87 -8.90 4.73
C GLN A 303 7.29 -9.26 4.28
N GLU A 304 7.48 -9.54 2.99
CA GLU A 304 8.75 -9.98 2.40
C GLU A 304 9.53 -8.79 1.80
N LYS A 305 10.02 -7.89 2.68
CA LYS A 305 10.72 -6.65 2.28
C LYS A 305 12.13 -6.92 1.73
N ASP A 306 12.77 -8.00 2.13
CA ASP A 306 14.06 -8.47 1.60
C ASP A 306 13.98 -8.90 0.11
N VAL A 307 12.85 -9.46 -0.30
CA VAL A 307 12.57 -9.76 -1.71
C VAL A 307 12.50 -8.46 -2.52
N PHE A 308 11.83 -7.42 -1.99
CA PHE A 308 11.86 -6.09 -2.60
C PHE A 308 13.28 -5.53 -2.66
N GLU A 309 14.06 -5.62 -1.58
CA GLU A 309 15.46 -5.18 -1.52
C GLU A 309 16.29 -5.79 -2.66
N LYS A 310 16.14 -7.09 -2.90
CA LYS A 310 16.86 -7.83 -3.95
C LYS A 310 16.57 -7.29 -5.34
N TYR A 311 15.29 -7.16 -5.70
CA TYR A 311 14.89 -6.64 -7.02
C TYR A 311 15.25 -5.15 -7.15
N TYR A 312 15.01 -4.35 -6.11
CA TYR A 312 15.36 -2.94 -6.12
C TYR A 312 16.85 -2.73 -6.33
N LYS A 313 17.70 -3.51 -5.63
CA LYS A 313 19.16 -3.49 -5.80
C LYS A 313 19.58 -3.83 -7.24
N GLN A 314 18.96 -4.84 -7.86
CA GLN A 314 19.22 -5.19 -9.26
C GLN A 314 18.82 -4.06 -10.22
N HIS A 315 17.67 -3.44 -10.02
CA HIS A 315 17.18 -2.34 -10.84
C HIS A 315 18.04 -1.08 -10.68
N LEU A 316 18.39 -0.72 -9.44
CA LEU A 316 19.30 0.38 -9.13
C LEU A 316 20.67 0.16 -9.79
N ALA A 317 21.24 -1.04 -9.69
CA ALA A 317 22.52 -1.35 -10.33
C ALA A 317 22.45 -1.12 -11.85
N LYS A 318 21.39 -1.61 -12.52
CA LYS A 318 21.19 -1.38 -13.95
C LYS A 318 21.08 0.12 -14.29
N ARG A 319 20.38 0.91 -13.47
CA ARG A 319 20.23 2.36 -13.70
C ARG A 319 21.55 3.11 -13.54
N LEU A 320 22.31 2.83 -12.48
CA LEU A 320 23.61 3.43 -12.22
C LEU A 320 24.63 3.09 -13.31
N LEU A 321 24.80 1.81 -13.64
CA LEU A 321 25.80 1.37 -14.63
C LEU A 321 25.46 1.80 -16.06
N SER A 322 24.18 1.89 -16.41
CA SER A 322 23.77 2.34 -17.75
C SER A 322 23.73 3.85 -17.93
N GLY A 323 24.03 4.63 -16.89
CA GLY A 323 23.97 6.10 -16.92
C GLY A 323 22.56 6.64 -17.21
N LYS A 324 21.52 5.90 -16.81
CA LYS A 324 20.11 6.23 -17.08
C LYS A 324 19.38 6.80 -15.86
N THR A 325 20.10 7.31 -14.86
CA THR A 325 19.46 7.99 -13.73
C THR A 325 18.89 9.33 -14.21
N VAL A 326 17.61 9.57 -13.93
CA VAL A 326 16.95 10.84 -14.27
C VAL A 326 17.21 11.89 -13.19
N SER A 327 17.25 11.47 -11.92
CA SER A 327 17.60 12.30 -10.77
C SER A 327 18.28 11.45 -9.71
N ASP A 328 19.53 11.77 -9.39
CA ASP A 328 20.27 11.13 -8.30
C ASP A 328 19.67 11.50 -6.93
N ASP A 329 19.03 12.67 -6.82
CA ASP A 329 18.39 13.14 -5.59
C ASP A 329 17.14 12.33 -5.27
N ALA A 330 16.33 12.00 -6.28
CA ALA A 330 15.15 11.15 -6.11
C ALA A 330 15.54 9.73 -5.64
N GLU A 331 16.62 9.16 -6.20
CA GLU A 331 17.15 7.86 -5.78
C GLU A 331 17.64 7.89 -4.32
N ARG A 332 18.36 8.96 -3.94
CA ARG A 332 18.83 9.16 -2.57
C ARG A 332 17.67 9.37 -1.59
N SER A 333 16.64 10.15 -1.97
CA SER A 333 15.43 10.33 -1.15
C SER A 333 14.77 8.98 -0.85
N LEU A 334 14.58 8.14 -1.86
CA LEU A 334 14.00 6.81 -1.66
C LEU A 334 14.86 5.93 -0.75
N ILE A 335 16.19 5.95 -0.89
CA ILE A 335 17.09 5.21 0.02
C ILE A 335 16.97 5.72 1.46
N VAL A 336 16.86 7.03 1.67
CA VAL A 336 16.64 7.60 3.02
C VAL A 336 15.32 7.11 3.61
N LYS A 337 14.24 7.08 2.82
CA LYS A 337 12.94 6.54 3.28
C LYS A 337 13.04 5.06 3.64
N LEU A 338 13.70 4.24 2.81
CA LEU A 338 13.95 2.82 3.10
C LEU A 338 14.79 2.63 4.38
N LYS A 339 15.78 3.51 4.62
CA LYS A 339 16.61 3.50 5.83
C LYS A 339 15.80 3.82 7.08
N THR A 340 14.87 4.75 7.01
CA THR A 340 13.96 5.09 8.11
C THR A 340 13.07 3.91 8.50
N GLU A 341 12.55 3.17 7.51
CA GLU A 341 11.65 2.02 7.75
C GLU A 341 12.39 0.75 8.20
N CYS A 342 13.51 0.40 7.56
CA CYS A 342 14.19 -0.89 7.76
C CYS A 342 15.56 -0.80 8.45
N GLY A 343 16.05 0.42 8.70
CA GLY A 343 17.33 0.68 9.34
C GLY A 343 18.55 0.60 8.40
N TYR A 344 19.69 1.05 8.91
CA TYR A 344 20.95 1.19 8.15
C TYR A 344 21.44 -0.10 7.48
N GLN A 345 21.27 -1.27 8.13
CA GLN A 345 21.72 -2.54 7.55
C GLN A 345 20.99 -2.91 6.26
N PHE A 346 19.80 -2.34 6.02
CA PHE A 346 19.02 -2.60 4.80
C PHE A 346 19.56 -1.77 3.62
N THR A 347 19.97 -0.53 3.90
CA THR A 347 20.41 0.41 2.87
C THR A 347 21.91 0.44 2.65
N SER A 348 22.72 -0.11 3.55
CA SER A 348 24.19 0.00 3.50
C SER A 348 24.79 -0.43 2.16
N LYS A 349 24.29 -1.50 1.55
CA LYS A 349 24.73 -1.97 0.23
C LYS A 349 24.34 -0.98 -0.88
N LEU A 350 23.13 -0.41 -0.82
CA LEU A 350 22.63 0.57 -1.78
C LEU A 350 23.41 1.90 -1.68
N GLU A 351 23.67 2.37 -0.46
CA GLU A 351 24.51 3.54 -0.18
C GLU A 351 25.96 3.32 -0.66
N GLY A 352 26.48 2.10 -0.49
CA GLY A 352 27.78 1.68 -1.02
C GLY A 352 27.86 1.78 -2.54
N MET A 353 26.79 1.41 -3.27
CA MET A 353 26.74 1.54 -4.73
C MET A 353 26.90 3.00 -5.19
N PHE A 354 26.28 3.97 -4.52
CA PHE A 354 26.48 5.39 -4.83
C PHE A 354 27.89 5.88 -4.52
N THR A 355 28.46 5.42 -3.42
CA THR A 355 29.85 5.73 -3.05
C THR A 355 30.81 5.22 -4.14
N ASP A 356 30.64 3.97 -4.57
CA ASP A 356 31.44 3.36 -5.63
C ASP A 356 31.35 4.14 -6.95
N MET A 357 30.16 4.63 -7.33
CA MET A 357 30.00 5.45 -8.55
C MET A 357 30.80 6.75 -8.47
N LYS A 358 30.72 7.46 -7.34
CA LYS A 358 31.47 8.71 -7.14
C LYS A 358 32.98 8.45 -7.13
N THR A 359 33.44 7.50 -6.32
CA THR A 359 34.87 7.16 -6.23
C THR A 359 35.43 6.66 -7.56
N SER A 360 34.62 5.97 -8.37
CA SER A 360 35.02 5.55 -9.72
C SER A 360 35.28 6.73 -10.65
N GLN A 361 34.44 7.78 -10.59
CA GLN A 361 34.65 9.00 -11.37
C GLN A 361 35.96 9.68 -10.99
N ASP A 362 36.21 9.83 -9.69
CA ASP A 362 37.45 10.43 -9.17
C ASP A 362 38.68 9.59 -9.58
N THR A 363 38.58 8.27 -9.50
CA THR A 363 39.63 7.32 -9.92
C THR A 363 39.92 7.44 -11.42
N MET A 364 38.88 7.60 -12.24
CA MET A 364 39.03 7.74 -13.69
C MET A 364 39.70 9.06 -14.07
N GLN A 365 39.38 10.15 -13.37
CA GLN A 365 40.06 11.44 -13.54
C GLN A 365 41.56 11.33 -13.18
N GLY A 366 41.88 10.67 -12.06
CA GLY A 366 43.26 10.40 -11.66
C GLY A 366 44.03 9.51 -12.64
N PHE A 367 43.38 8.50 -13.23
CA PHE A 367 43.99 7.63 -14.24
C PHE A 367 44.41 8.42 -15.48
N TYR A 368 43.51 9.25 -16.03
CA TYR A 368 43.83 10.06 -17.21
C TYR A 368 44.81 11.18 -16.92
N ALA A 369 44.80 11.75 -15.71
CA ALA A 369 45.81 12.74 -15.31
C ALA A 369 47.22 12.14 -15.22
N SER A 370 47.34 10.85 -14.87
CA SER A 370 48.62 10.15 -14.79
C SER A 370 49.08 9.52 -16.12
N HIS A 371 48.18 9.40 -17.10
CA HIS A 371 48.44 8.81 -18.41
C HIS A 371 47.93 9.71 -19.56
N PRO A 372 48.46 10.95 -19.70
CA PRO A 372 48.01 11.89 -20.72
C PRO A 372 48.25 11.38 -22.16
N GLU A 373 49.19 10.44 -22.34
CA GLU A 373 49.48 9.81 -23.63
C GLU A 373 48.33 8.96 -24.19
N LEU A 374 47.31 8.65 -23.37
CA LEU A 374 46.13 7.90 -23.80
C LEU A 374 45.08 8.75 -24.55
N GLY A 375 45.30 10.07 -24.69
CA GLY A 375 44.34 11.00 -25.29
C GLY A 375 43.95 10.71 -26.74
N ASP A 376 44.86 10.14 -27.54
CA ASP A 376 44.63 9.83 -28.96
C ASP A 376 44.13 8.38 -29.21
N GLY A 377 44.01 7.57 -28.15
CA GLY A 377 43.64 6.15 -28.22
C GLY A 377 42.16 5.86 -27.97
N PRO A 378 41.78 4.57 -27.85
CA PRO A 378 40.44 4.20 -27.43
C PRO A 378 40.13 4.74 -26.02
N THR A 379 38.99 5.39 -25.86
CA THR A 379 38.57 5.90 -24.55
C THR A 379 38.04 4.76 -23.69
N LEU A 380 38.61 4.58 -22.50
CA LEU A 380 38.18 3.61 -21.50
C LEU A 380 37.55 4.37 -20.33
N THR A 381 36.35 3.97 -19.91
CA THR A 381 35.74 4.44 -18.66
C THR A 381 35.46 3.25 -17.79
N VAL A 382 36.07 3.21 -16.60
CA VAL A 382 35.96 2.10 -15.66
C VAL A 382 35.16 2.51 -14.45
N GLN A 383 34.19 1.67 -14.08
CA GLN A 383 33.45 1.77 -12.83
C GLN A 383 33.91 0.63 -11.91
N VAL A 384 34.61 0.98 -10.83
CA VAL A 384 35.13 0.02 -9.87
C VAL A 384 34.09 -0.22 -8.78
N LEU A 385 33.62 -1.47 -8.69
CA LEU A 385 32.48 -1.85 -7.86
C LEU A 385 32.95 -2.71 -6.67
N THR A 386 32.49 -2.41 -5.47
CA THR A 386 32.83 -3.18 -4.27
C THR A 386 32.06 -4.51 -4.24
N THR A 387 32.79 -5.64 -4.25
CA THR A 387 32.21 -6.99 -4.15
C THR A 387 31.33 -7.11 -2.90
N GLY A 388 30.10 -7.62 -3.06
CA GLY A 388 29.10 -7.75 -2.00
C GLY A 388 28.09 -6.59 -1.91
N SER A 389 28.50 -5.37 -2.30
CA SER A 389 27.60 -4.22 -2.40
C SER A 389 26.74 -4.26 -3.66
N TRP A 390 27.22 -4.87 -4.73
CA TRP A 390 26.54 -4.96 -6.03
C TRP A 390 25.94 -6.36 -6.29
N PRO A 391 24.91 -6.47 -7.14
CA PRO A 391 24.34 -7.75 -7.56
C PRO A 391 25.19 -8.35 -8.70
N THR A 392 26.47 -8.61 -8.46
CA THR A 392 27.37 -9.18 -9.46
C THR A 392 27.22 -10.69 -9.55
N GLN A 393 27.35 -11.22 -10.77
CA GLN A 393 27.44 -12.66 -11.01
C GLN A 393 28.91 -13.10 -11.03
N PRO A 394 29.19 -14.41 -10.86
CA PRO A 394 30.52 -14.95 -11.08
C PRO A 394 31.04 -14.51 -12.46
N SER A 395 32.27 -13.99 -12.52
CA SER A 395 32.87 -13.54 -13.77
C SER A 395 33.03 -14.73 -14.72
N VAL A 396 32.35 -14.70 -15.86
CA VAL A 396 32.58 -15.67 -16.93
C VAL A 396 33.65 -15.11 -17.88
N THR A 397 34.50 -15.99 -18.40
CA THR A 397 35.57 -15.61 -19.30
C THR A 397 34.98 -15.01 -20.58
N CYS A 398 35.63 -13.96 -21.09
CA CYS A 398 35.36 -13.39 -22.39
C CYS A 398 36.68 -12.81 -22.88
N ASN A 399 37.13 -13.26 -24.04
CA ASN A 399 38.35 -12.80 -24.65
C ASN A 399 38.11 -11.39 -25.23
N LEU A 400 38.74 -10.39 -24.62
CA LEU A 400 38.67 -9.00 -25.10
C LEU A 400 39.63 -8.80 -26.28
N PRO A 401 39.32 -7.90 -27.23
CA PRO A 401 40.25 -7.47 -28.26
C PRO A 401 41.60 -7.03 -27.66
N SER A 402 42.69 -7.20 -28.40
CA SER A 402 44.05 -6.92 -27.90
C SER A 402 44.22 -5.46 -27.46
N GLU A 403 43.63 -4.53 -28.19
CA GLU A 403 43.65 -3.10 -27.88
C GLU A 403 42.97 -2.80 -26.53
N MET A 404 41.84 -3.45 -26.28
CA MET A 404 41.09 -3.30 -25.02
C MET A 404 41.78 -4.01 -23.87
N SER A 405 42.35 -5.19 -24.10
CA SER A 405 43.11 -5.94 -23.11
C SER A 405 44.32 -5.13 -22.59
N ALA A 406 45.04 -4.46 -23.50
CA ALA A 406 46.17 -3.60 -23.14
C ALA A 406 45.73 -2.41 -22.27
N LEU A 407 44.60 -1.75 -22.61
CA LEU A 407 44.05 -0.66 -21.80
C LEU A 407 43.56 -1.13 -20.43
N CYS A 408 42.88 -2.28 -20.37
CA CYS A 408 42.45 -2.89 -19.12
C CYS A 408 43.64 -3.20 -18.20
N GLU A 409 44.76 -3.67 -18.74
CA GLU A 409 45.95 -3.98 -17.95
C GLU A 409 46.68 -2.73 -17.45
N LYS A 410 46.73 -1.67 -18.28
CA LYS A 410 47.22 -0.35 -17.83
C LYS A 410 46.39 0.19 -16.66
N PHE A 411 45.06 0.15 -16.78
CA PHE A 411 44.18 0.57 -15.69
C PHE A 411 44.36 -0.30 -14.44
N ARG A 412 44.46 -1.62 -14.62
CA ARG A 412 44.70 -2.57 -13.51
C ARG A 412 45.99 -2.23 -12.77
N SER A 413 47.07 -1.96 -13.49
CA SER A 413 48.38 -1.60 -12.93
C SER A 413 48.31 -0.29 -12.14
N TYR A 414 47.66 0.73 -12.71
CA TYR A 414 47.40 2.01 -12.03
C TYR A 414 46.62 1.80 -10.73
N TYR A 415 45.48 1.12 -10.79
CA TYR A 415 44.60 0.93 -9.65
C TYR A 415 45.28 0.14 -8.52
N LEU A 416 45.97 -0.95 -8.85
CA LEU A 416 46.65 -1.79 -7.85
C LEU A 416 47.90 -1.12 -7.28
N GLY A 417 48.53 -0.21 -8.03
CA GLY A 417 49.63 0.62 -7.52
C GLY A 417 49.17 1.59 -6.43
N THR A 418 47.94 2.12 -6.52
CA THR A 418 47.36 3.01 -5.50
C THR A 418 46.62 2.24 -4.39
N HIS A 419 46.07 1.06 -4.69
CA HIS A 419 45.27 0.27 -3.76
C HIS A 419 45.86 -1.11 -3.49
N THR A 420 46.86 -1.15 -2.60
CA THR A 420 47.54 -2.39 -2.21
C THR A 420 46.60 -3.37 -1.50
N GLY A 421 46.80 -4.67 -1.73
CA GLY A 421 46.00 -5.74 -1.12
C GLY A 421 44.62 -5.98 -1.77
N ARG A 422 44.26 -5.25 -2.84
CA ARG A 422 43.01 -5.48 -3.59
C ARG A 422 43.23 -6.43 -4.77
N ARG A 423 42.15 -7.08 -5.21
CA ARG A 423 42.10 -7.87 -6.45
C ARG A 423 40.97 -7.35 -7.34
N LEU A 424 41.28 -7.10 -8.60
CA LEU A 424 40.30 -6.72 -9.61
C LEU A 424 39.87 -7.93 -10.46
N SER A 425 38.57 -7.99 -10.73
CA SER A 425 37.95 -8.90 -11.70
C SER A 425 37.05 -8.11 -12.64
N TRP A 426 37.17 -8.33 -13.94
CA TRP A 426 36.40 -7.63 -14.96
C TRP A 426 35.03 -8.30 -15.16
N GLN A 427 33.97 -7.49 -15.23
CA GLN A 427 32.59 -7.93 -15.48
C GLN A 427 32.18 -7.56 -16.91
N THR A 428 32.58 -8.38 -17.87
CA THR A 428 32.41 -8.11 -19.31
C THR A 428 30.95 -8.15 -19.76
N ASN A 429 30.06 -8.81 -19.03
CA ASN A 429 28.62 -8.82 -19.28
C ASN A 429 27.91 -7.48 -18.97
N MET A 430 28.51 -6.61 -18.16
CA MET A 430 27.90 -5.35 -17.70
C MET A 430 28.38 -4.11 -18.45
N GLY A 431 29.34 -4.26 -19.36
CA GLY A 431 29.93 -3.14 -20.10
C GLY A 431 29.19 -2.79 -21.39
N THR A 432 29.53 -1.60 -21.91
CA THR A 432 29.10 -1.10 -23.22
C THR A 432 30.27 -0.49 -23.97
N ALA A 433 30.18 -0.43 -25.29
CA ALA A 433 31.18 0.18 -26.15
C ALA A 433 30.52 0.96 -27.29
N ASP A 434 31.18 2.03 -27.71
CA ASP A 434 30.85 2.77 -28.93
C ASP A 434 31.88 2.45 -30.02
N ILE A 435 31.42 1.87 -31.13
CA ILE A 435 32.28 1.42 -32.22
C ILE A 435 31.96 2.21 -33.48
N LYS A 436 32.98 2.76 -34.14
CA LYS A 436 32.85 3.34 -35.48
C LYS A 436 32.90 2.21 -36.50
N ALA A 437 31.78 1.93 -37.14
CA ALA A 437 31.66 0.91 -38.18
C ALA A 437 31.55 1.54 -39.56
N SER A 438 32.26 0.97 -40.54
CA SER A 438 32.14 1.32 -41.95
C SER A 438 31.52 0.15 -42.70
N PHE A 439 30.40 0.40 -43.37
CA PHE A 439 29.68 -0.59 -44.18
C PHE A 439 29.87 -0.30 -45.69
N GLY A 440 29.39 -1.23 -46.52
CA GLY A 440 29.35 -1.09 -47.97
C GLY A 440 28.94 0.31 -48.47
N LYS A 441 29.59 0.77 -49.55
CA LYS A 441 29.48 2.13 -50.13
C LYS A 441 29.99 3.27 -49.23
N GLY A 442 30.81 2.97 -48.23
CA GLY A 442 31.46 3.98 -47.38
C GLY A 442 30.53 4.61 -46.35
N GLN A 443 29.37 3.99 -46.06
CA GLN A 443 28.47 4.46 -45.02
C GLN A 443 29.11 4.24 -43.65
N LYS A 444 29.20 5.30 -42.85
CA LYS A 444 29.79 5.27 -41.51
C LYS A 444 28.70 5.45 -40.47
N HIS A 445 28.72 4.58 -39.47
CA HIS A 445 27.82 4.65 -38.32
C HIS A 445 28.62 4.48 -37.02
N GLU A 446 28.13 5.08 -35.94
CA GLU A 446 28.63 4.83 -34.60
C GLU A 446 27.64 3.90 -33.90
N LEU A 447 28.09 2.71 -33.53
CA LEU A 447 27.28 1.66 -32.93
C LEU A 447 27.49 1.66 -31.42
N ASN A 448 26.43 1.93 -30.66
CA ASN A 448 26.42 1.70 -29.22
C ASN A 448 25.97 0.26 -28.96
N VAL A 449 26.89 -0.57 -28.48
CA VAL A 449 26.76 -2.02 -28.33
C VAL A 449 27.17 -2.49 -26.93
N SER A 450 26.82 -3.72 -26.55
CA SER A 450 27.39 -4.36 -25.36
C SER A 450 28.85 -4.75 -25.59
N THR A 451 29.62 -4.99 -24.51
CA THR A 451 30.99 -5.50 -24.62
C THR A 451 31.06 -6.83 -25.37
N TYR A 452 30.10 -7.73 -25.19
CA TYR A 452 30.02 -9.00 -25.95
C TYR A 452 29.80 -8.77 -27.44
N GLN A 453 28.89 -7.87 -27.80
CA GLN A 453 28.67 -7.49 -29.19
C GLN A 453 29.92 -6.85 -29.80
N MET A 454 30.65 -6.01 -29.04
CA MET A 454 31.94 -5.48 -29.47
C MET A 454 32.95 -6.59 -29.76
N CYS A 455 33.11 -7.56 -28.86
CA CYS A 455 34.05 -8.67 -29.05
C CYS A 455 33.74 -9.45 -30.33
N VAL A 456 32.45 -9.72 -30.60
CA VAL A 456 32.01 -10.39 -31.84
C VAL A 456 32.28 -9.53 -33.08
N LEU A 457 31.90 -8.25 -33.07
CA LEU A 457 32.06 -7.36 -34.21
C LEU A 457 33.53 -7.15 -34.60
N MET A 458 34.42 -7.08 -33.61
CA MET A 458 35.86 -6.89 -33.84
C MET A 458 36.52 -8.06 -34.58
N LEU A 459 35.96 -9.29 -34.49
CA LEU A 459 36.47 -10.44 -35.24
C LEU A 459 36.35 -10.24 -36.77
N PHE A 460 35.31 -9.53 -37.21
CA PHE A 460 35.05 -9.30 -38.64
C PHE A 460 36.03 -8.32 -39.30
N ASN A 461 36.92 -7.67 -38.53
CA ASN A 461 38.02 -6.90 -39.12
C ASN A 461 39.05 -7.80 -39.81
N ASN A 462 39.13 -9.08 -39.42
CA ASN A 462 40.12 -10.04 -39.94
C ASN A 462 39.48 -11.23 -40.68
N ALA A 463 38.15 -11.31 -40.73
CA ALA A 463 37.41 -12.40 -41.36
C ALA A 463 36.11 -11.90 -41.99
N GLU A 464 35.84 -12.29 -43.24
CA GLU A 464 34.59 -11.91 -43.93
C GLU A 464 33.40 -12.78 -43.51
N ARG A 465 33.67 -14.02 -43.07
CA ARG A 465 32.68 -15.03 -42.70
C ARG A 465 33.15 -15.78 -41.45
N LEU A 466 32.27 -15.92 -40.48
CA LEU A 466 32.51 -16.70 -39.26
C LEU A 466 31.28 -17.56 -38.92
N SER A 467 31.50 -18.82 -38.56
CA SER A 467 30.48 -19.71 -38.00
C SER A 467 30.21 -19.41 -36.53
N TYR A 468 29.06 -19.85 -36.02
CA TYR A 468 28.73 -19.75 -34.60
C TYR A 468 29.85 -20.31 -33.70
N LYS A 469 30.37 -21.51 -34.03
CA LYS A 469 31.42 -22.19 -33.24
C LYS A 469 32.75 -21.44 -33.25
N GLU A 470 33.14 -20.85 -34.39
CA GLU A 470 34.35 -20.03 -34.47
C GLU A 470 34.23 -18.77 -33.60
N ILE A 471 33.06 -18.13 -33.60
CA ILE A 471 32.80 -16.96 -32.73
C ILE A 471 32.81 -17.37 -31.25
N GLU A 472 32.16 -18.48 -30.90
CA GLU A 472 32.13 -19.00 -29.54
C GLU A 472 33.54 -19.32 -29.03
N GLN A 473 34.36 -20.01 -29.83
CA GLN A 473 35.73 -20.34 -29.46
C GLN A 473 36.64 -19.11 -29.37
N ALA A 474 36.51 -18.15 -30.29
CA ALA A 474 37.34 -16.95 -30.28
C ALA A 474 37.01 -16.02 -29.10
N THR A 475 35.73 -15.88 -28.77
CA THR A 475 35.27 -14.92 -27.75
C THR A 475 35.09 -15.52 -26.36
N GLU A 476 34.92 -16.84 -26.24
CA GLU A 476 34.55 -17.56 -25.01
C GLU A 476 33.27 -17.04 -24.32
N ILE A 477 32.42 -16.31 -25.05
CA ILE A 477 31.15 -15.80 -24.48
C ILE A 477 30.22 -16.99 -24.18
N PRO A 478 29.53 -16.99 -23.02
CA PRO A 478 28.55 -18.02 -22.70
C PRO A 478 27.52 -18.22 -23.80
N THR A 479 27.23 -19.46 -24.16
CA THR A 479 26.32 -19.84 -25.25
C THR A 479 24.97 -19.09 -25.22
N VAL A 480 24.37 -18.92 -24.04
CA VAL A 480 23.08 -18.21 -23.89
C VAL A 480 23.22 -16.73 -24.26
N ASP A 481 24.29 -16.08 -23.81
CA ASP A 481 24.53 -14.66 -24.08
C ASP A 481 25.00 -14.44 -25.52
N LEU A 482 25.82 -15.36 -26.07
CA LEU A 482 26.27 -15.31 -27.44
C LEU A 482 25.10 -15.41 -28.43
N LYS A 483 24.19 -16.38 -28.22
CA LYS A 483 22.97 -16.52 -29.02
C LYS A 483 22.13 -15.24 -28.98
N ARG A 484 21.93 -14.63 -27.80
CA ARG A 484 21.22 -13.33 -27.67
C ARG A 484 21.94 -12.19 -28.39
N CYS A 485 23.27 -12.12 -28.28
CA CYS A 485 24.07 -11.09 -28.95
C CYS A 485 23.95 -11.20 -30.47
N LEU A 486 24.14 -12.39 -31.03
CA LEU A 486 24.04 -12.66 -32.47
C LEU A 486 22.62 -12.40 -32.99
N GLN A 487 21.59 -12.83 -32.25
CA GLN A 487 20.19 -12.55 -32.60
C GLN A 487 19.92 -11.04 -32.70
N SER A 488 20.46 -10.25 -31.76
CA SER A 488 20.32 -8.78 -31.73
C SER A 488 20.94 -8.11 -32.95
N MET A 489 22.08 -8.64 -33.41
CA MET A 489 22.88 -8.06 -34.48
C MET A 489 22.54 -8.62 -35.87
N ALA A 490 21.84 -9.75 -35.97
CA ALA A 490 21.54 -10.41 -37.26
C ALA A 490 20.04 -10.50 -37.59
N CYS A 491 19.18 -10.70 -36.58
CA CYS A 491 17.77 -11.01 -36.80
C CYS A 491 16.83 -9.80 -36.59
N VAL A 492 17.30 -8.72 -35.96
CA VAL A 492 16.47 -7.54 -35.67
C VAL A 492 16.51 -6.54 -36.82
N LYS A 493 15.38 -6.38 -37.52
CA LYS A 493 15.25 -5.45 -38.65
C LYS A 493 15.62 -4.02 -38.23
N GLY A 494 16.50 -3.38 -39.01
CA GLY A 494 16.97 -2.01 -38.74
C GLY A 494 18.12 -1.93 -37.72
N LYS A 495 18.52 -3.07 -37.13
CA LYS A 495 19.71 -3.23 -36.28
C LYS A 495 20.60 -4.40 -36.74
N ASN A 496 20.24 -5.02 -37.86
CA ASN A 496 20.88 -6.19 -38.43
C ASN A 496 22.20 -5.80 -39.13
N VAL A 497 23.19 -5.44 -38.34
CA VAL A 497 24.56 -5.11 -38.80
C VAL A 497 25.33 -6.35 -39.26
N LEU A 498 24.88 -7.54 -38.87
CA LEU A 498 25.31 -8.82 -39.39
C LEU A 498 24.21 -9.43 -40.27
N ARG A 499 24.62 -10.26 -41.22
CA ARG A 499 23.75 -11.16 -41.99
C ARG A 499 24.01 -12.58 -41.52
N LYS A 500 22.92 -13.35 -41.39
CA LYS A 500 22.93 -14.75 -40.98
C LYS A 500 22.59 -15.65 -42.18
N GLU A 501 23.27 -16.79 -42.30
CA GLU A 501 22.92 -17.86 -43.23
C GLU A 501 22.95 -19.24 -42.54
N PRO A 502 21.86 -20.04 -42.63
CA PRO A 502 20.55 -19.72 -43.20
C PRO A 502 19.77 -18.69 -42.35
N MET A 503 18.96 -17.85 -43.00
CA MET A 503 18.19 -16.84 -42.29
C MET A 503 17.02 -17.46 -41.52
N SER A 504 16.97 -17.25 -40.21
CA SER A 504 15.84 -17.60 -39.34
C SER A 504 15.78 -16.66 -38.12
N LYS A 505 14.78 -16.83 -37.25
CA LYS A 505 14.62 -16.01 -36.04
C LYS A 505 15.56 -16.43 -34.90
N ASP A 506 15.97 -17.69 -34.87
CA ASP A 506 16.78 -18.29 -33.81
C ASP A 506 18.23 -18.44 -34.24
N ILE A 507 19.14 -18.65 -33.28
CA ILE A 507 20.56 -18.88 -33.55
C ILE A 507 20.88 -20.35 -33.27
N GLY A 508 21.17 -21.09 -34.33
CA GLY A 508 21.70 -22.45 -34.35
C GLY A 508 23.23 -22.48 -34.41
N GLU A 509 23.79 -23.64 -34.09
CA GLU A 509 25.23 -23.83 -33.91
C GLU A 509 26.00 -24.01 -35.23
N ASP A 510 25.29 -24.28 -36.32
CA ASP A 510 25.85 -24.43 -37.67
C ASP A 510 25.64 -23.15 -38.52
N ASP A 511 25.10 -22.09 -37.93
CA ASP A 511 24.86 -20.84 -38.62
C ASP A 511 26.17 -20.10 -38.93
N ALA A 512 26.20 -19.43 -40.09
CA ALA A 512 27.28 -18.54 -40.49
C ALA A 512 26.85 -17.07 -40.49
N PHE A 513 27.78 -16.20 -40.15
CA PHE A 513 27.58 -14.77 -40.02
C PHE A 513 28.54 -14.00 -40.91
N PHE A 514 28.05 -12.89 -41.44
CA PHE A 514 28.77 -11.97 -42.33
C PHE A 514 28.45 -10.52 -41.93
N VAL A 515 29.32 -9.57 -42.27
CA VAL A 515 28.97 -8.15 -42.17
C VAL A 515 27.86 -7.83 -43.18
N ASN A 516 26.82 -7.10 -42.74
CA ASN A 516 25.75 -6.68 -43.63
C ASN A 516 26.11 -5.36 -44.31
N ASP A 517 26.79 -5.43 -45.46
CA ASP A 517 27.14 -4.25 -46.27
C ASP A 517 25.95 -3.44 -46.79
N LYS A 518 24.74 -4.00 -46.72
CA LYS A 518 23.50 -3.32 -47.10
C LYS A 518 22.80 -2.67 -45.90
N PHE A 519 23.43 -2.67 -44.71
CA PHE A 519 22.88 -2.02 -43.54
C PHE A 519 22.75 -0.51 -43.78
N THR A 520 21.59 0.05 -43.46
CA THR A 520 21.32 1.49 -43.57
C THR A 520 20.51 1.94 -42.36
N SER A 521 20.85 3.09 -41.79
CA SER A 521 20.09 3.74 -40.71
C SER A 521 19.87 5.22 -41.02
N LYS A 522 18.72 5.76 -40.60
CA LYS A 522 18.45 7.21 -40.64
C LYS A 522 19.32 7.99 -39.65
N LEU A 523 19.82 7.33 -38.61
CA LEU A 523 20.64 7.92 -37.56
C LEU A 523 22.10 7.53 -37.75
N TYR A 524 23.00 8.50 -37.59
CA TYR A 524 24.44 8.25 -37.57
C TYR A 524 24.84 7.38 -36.36
N LYS A 525 24.37 7.74 -35.16
CA LYS A 525 24.50 6.91 -33.96
C LYS A 525 23.37 5.90 -33.87
N VAL A 526 23.70 4.62 -33.86
CA VAL A 526 22.75 3.51 -33.82
C VAL A 526 22.95 2.72 -32.53
N LYS A 527 21.89 2.60 -31.72
CA LYS A 527 21.93 1.77 -30.50
C LYS A 527 21.44 0.36 -30.77
N ILE A 528 22.37 -0.58 -30.74
CA ILE A 528 22.09 -2.01 -30.84
C ILE A 528 21.98 -2.55 -29.42
N GLY A 529 20.83 -2.31 -28.79
CA GLY A 529 20.53 -2.96 -27.52
C GLY A 529 20.53 -4.49 -27.70
N THR A 530 21.21 -5.20 -26.82
CA THR A 530 21.03 -6.64 -26.66
C THR A 530 19.53 -6.93 -26.51
N VAL A 531 19.04 -8.01 -27.10
CA VAL A 531 17.72 -8.56 -26.82
C VAL A 531 17.74 -8.98 -25.36
N VAL A 532 17.37 -8.05 -24.49
CA VAL A 532 17.17 -8.29 -23.07
C VAL A 532 15.80 -8.91 -22.92
N ALA A 533 15.70 -10.01 -22.18
CA ALA A 533 14.40 -10.46 -21.71
C ALA A 533 13.80 -9.30 -20.89
N GLN A 534 12.71 -8.70 -21.36
CA GLN A 534 12.06 -7.58 -20.67
C GLN A 534 11.58 -7.98 -19.26
N LYS A 535 11.46 -9.29 -19.01
CA LYS A 535 11.13 -9.92 -17.75
C LYS A 535 12.13 -11.06 -17.52
N GLU A 536 12.52 -11.29 -16.27
CA GLU A 536 13.21 -12.53 -15.91
C GLU A 536 12.36 -13.72 -16.39
N SER A 537 13.02 -14.72 -16.94
CA SER A 537 12.41 -16.01 -17.23
C SER A 537 12.02 -16.72 -15.92
N GLU A 538 11.04 -17.63 -15.96
CA GLU A 538 10.65 -18.39 -14.75
C GLU A 538 11.84 -19.09 -14.04
N PRO A 539 12.84 -19.65 -14.74
CA PRO A 539 14.05 -20.18 -14.11
C PRO A 539 14.86 -19.11 -13.37
N GLU A 540 15.08 -17.93 -13.98
CA GLU A 540 15.81 -16.82 -13.36
C GLU A 540 15.07 -16.31 -12.11
N LYS A 541 13.73 -16.24 -12.15
CA LYS A 541 12.92 -15.87 -10.98
C LYS A 541 13.06 -16.86 -9.84
N GLN A 542 13.05 -18.16 -10.16
CA GLN A 542 13.20 -19.21 -9.16
C GLN A 542 14.60 -19.17 -8.53
N GLU A 543 15.63 -18.91 -9.33
CA GLU A 543 16.99 -18.71 -8.84
C GLU A 543 17.09 -17.48 -7.93
N THR A 544 16.46 -16.35 -8.31
CA THR A 544 16.41 -15.15 -7.48
C THR A 544 15.74 -15.43 -6.14
N ARG A 545 14.63 -16.18 -6.12
CA ARG A 545 13.96 -16.61 -4.89
C ARG A 545 14.83 -17.52 -4.03
N GLN A 546 15.47 -18.52 -4.63
CA GLN A 546 16.39 -19.40 -3.90
C GLN A 546 17.55 -18.63 -3.27
N ARG A 547 18.11 -17.66 -3.99
CA ARG A 547 19.16 -16.78 -3.45
C ARG A 547 18.68 -15.97 -2.25
N VAL A 548 17.43 -15.46 -2.27
CA VAL A 548 16.87 -14.76 -1.11
C VAL A 548 16.75 -15.72 0.10
N GLU A 549 16.28 -16.94 -0.11
CA GLU A 549 16.22 -17.96 0.96
C GLU A 549 17.60 -18.33 1.52
N GLU A 550 18.63 -18.45 0.67
CA GLU A 550 20.01 -18.63 1.12
C GLU A 550 20.53 -17.42 1.91
N ASP A 551 20.20 -16.19 1.47
CA ASP A 551 20.57 -14.93 2.14
C ASP A 551 19.88 -14.78 3.52
N ARG A 552 18.73 -15.45 3.76
CA ARG A 552 18.00 -15.46 5.05
C ARG A 552 18.68 -16.33 6.11
N LYS A 553 19.31 -17.45 5.74
CA LYS A 553 19.93 -18.40 6.69
C LYS A 553 20.92 -17.73 7.66
N PRO A 554 21.95 -16.98 7.21
CA PRO A 554 22.88 -16.33 8.13
C PRO A 554 22.22 -15.21 8.96
N GLN A 555 21.16 -14.58 8.45
CA GLN A 555 20.40 -13.57 9.21
C GLN A 555 19.63 -14.19 10.37
N ILE A 556 19.02 -15.37 10.15
CA ILE A 556 18.36 -16.15 11.20
C ILE A 556 19.37 -16.62 12.24
N GLU A 557 20.51 -17.18 11.82
CA GLU A 557 21.58 -17.60 12.74
C GLU A 557 22.09 -16.42 13.60
N ALA A 558 22.36 -15.28 12.99
CA ALA A 558 22.81 -14.08 13.70
C ALA A 558 21.75 -13.57 14.70
N ALA A 559 20.46 -13.66 14.36
CA ALA A 559 19.37 -13.31 15.28
C ALA A 559 19.33 -14.27 16.48
N ILE A 560 19.36 -15.58 16.23
CA ILE A 560 19.38 -16.61 17.29
C ILE A 560 20.57 -16.37 18.24
N VAL A 561 21.77 -16.19 17.70
CA VAL A 561 22.99 -15.98 18.50
C VAL A 561 22.88 -14.71 19.34
N ARG A 562 22.39 -13.59 18.79
CA ARG A 562 22.20 -12.34 19.57
C ARG A 562 21.22 -12.52 20.73
N ILE A 563 20.09 -13.19 20.48
CA ILE A 563 19.07 -13.46 21.50
C ILE A 563 19.66 -14.36 22.59
N MET A 564 20.24 -15.50 22.21
CA MET A 564 20.78 -16.48 23.16
C MET A 564 21.96 -15.94 23.94
N LYS A 565 22.82 -15.12 23.34
CA LYS A 565 23.90 -14.43 24.06
C LYS A 565 23.38 -13.49 25.15
N SER A 566 22.26 -12.82 24.90
CA SER A 566 21.63 -11.92 25.89
C SER A 566 20.85 -12.66 26.97
N ARG A 567 20.12 -13.73 26.61
CA ARG A 567 19.23 -14.47 27.52
C ARG A 567 19.94 -15.58 28.29
N ARG A 568 21.06 -16.09 27.76
CA ARG A 568 21.84 -17.24 28.24
C ARG A 568 21.12 -18.59 28.21
N ALA A 569 19.85 -18.65 28.60
CA ALA A 569 19.00 -19.80 28.46
C ALA A 569 17.58 -19.38 28.03
N LEU A 570 16.98 -20.10 27.09
CA LEU A 570 15.63 -19.81 26.58
C LEU A 570 14.98 -21.07 26.03
N ASP A 571 13.67 -21.23 26.23
CA ASP A 571 12.94 -22.36 25.66
C ASP A 571 12.64 -22.18 24.17
N HIS A 572 12.36 -23.29 23.49
CA HIS A 572 12.16 -23.35 22.05
C HIS A 572 11.11 -22.35 21.53
N ASN A 573 9.95 -22.27 22.18
CA ASN A 573 8.84 -21.45 21.71
C ASN A 573 9.17 -19.97 21.87
N ASN A 574 9.81 -19.60 22.97
CA ASN A 574 10.27 -18.24 23.18
C ASN A 574 11.41 -17.85 22.23
N ILE A 575 12.34 -18.76 21.89
CA ILE A 575 13.35 -18.49 20.84
C ILE A 575 12.66 -18.21 19.50
N ILE A 576 11.72 -19.07 19.07
CA ILE A 576 10.99 -18.88 17.80
C ILE A 576 10.26 -17.53 17.80
N SER A 577 9.56 -17.20 18.89
CA SER A 577 8.82 -15.94 19.03
C SER A 577 9.74 -14.71 18.98
N GLU A 578 10.85 -14.70 19.74
CA GLU A 578 11.79 -13.59 19.76
C GLU A 578 12.53 -13.44 18.42
N VAL A 579 12.94 -14.54 17.77
CA VAL A 579 13.58 -14.51 16.44
C VAL A 579 12.60 -13.98 15.39
N THR A 580 11.36 -14.48 15.39
CA THR A 580 10.33 -14.02 14.45
C THR A 580 10.07 -12.52 14.62
N LYS A 581 9.91 -12.06 15.87
CA LYS A 581 9.72 -10.64 16.19
C LYS A 581 10.91 -9.78 15.76
N GLN A 582 12.14 -10.25 15.95
CA GLN A 582 13.34 -9.51 15.56
C GLN A 582 13.48 -9.38 14.04
N LEU A 583 13.06 -10.39 13.27
CA LEU A 583 13.20 -10.43 11.81
C LEU A 583 11.97 -9.88 11.05
N GLN A 584 10.84 -9.68 11.72
CA GLN A 584 9.57 -9.21 11.14
C GLN A 584 9.68 -7.89 10.36
N SER A 585 10.65 -7.03 10.68
CA SER A 585 10.91 -5.79 9.93
C SER A 585 11.52 -6.02 8.54
N ARG A 586 11.94 -7.25 8.23
CA ARG A 586 12.57 -7.64 6.95
C ARG A 586 11.81 -8.74 6.22
N PHE A 587 11.48 -9.83 6.91
CA PHE A 587 10.81 -10.98 6.33
C PHE A 587 10.11 -11.83 7.40
N LEU A 588 9.19 -12.69 6.96
CA LEU A 588 8.51 -13.62 7.85
C LEU A 588 9.36 -14.90 8.01
N ALA A 589 10.10 -15.01 9.10
CA ALA A 589 10.95 -16.16 9.36
C ALA A 589 10.13 -17.44 9.59
N ASN A 590 10.33 -18.47 8.74
CA ASN A 590 9.65 -19.76 8.88
C ASN A 590 10.12 -20.49 10.15
N PRO A 591 9.23 -20.87 11.09
CA PRO A 591 9.59 -21.61 12.30
C PRO A 591 10.38 -22.90 12.05
N THR A 592 10.10 -23.58 10.93
CA THR A 592 10.81 -24.80 10.53
C THR A 592 12.25 -24.51 10.16
N GLU A 593 12.52 -23.38 9.50
CA GLU A 593 13.88 -22.97 9.16
C GLU A 593 14.63 -22.47 10.39
N ILE A 594 13.98 -21.73 11.29
CA ILE A 594 14.55 -21.35 12.60
C ILE A 594 15.01 -22.61 13.35
N LYS A 595 14.18 -23.65 13.40
CA LYS A 595 14.55 -24.93 14.03
C LYS A 595 15.80 -25.55 13.40
N LYS A 596 15.88 -25.63 12.06
CA LYS A 596 17.07 -26.15 11.38
C LYS A 596 18.33 -25.33 11.70
N ARG A 597 18.20 -24.00 11.78
CA ARG A 597 19.31 -23.11 12.14
C ARG A 597 19.75 -23.31 13.59
N ILE A 598 18.83 -23.59 14.52
CA ILE A 598 19.16 -23.96 15.91
C ILE A 598 19.99 -25.25 15.93
N GLU A 599 19.58 -26.31 15.22
CA GLU A 599 20.37 -27.56 15.16
C GLU A 599 21.77 -27.30 14.60
N SER A 600 21.89 -26.52 13.52
CA SER A 600 23.19 -26.16 12.94
C SER A 600 24.08 -25.37 13.90
N LEU A 601 23.50 -24.53 14.77
CA LEU A 601 24.23 -23.80 15.81
C LEU A 601 24.65 -24.71 16.98
N ILE A 602 23.89 -25.78 17.26
CA ILE A 602 24.28 -26.81 18.24
C ILE A 602 25.45 -27.64 17.70
N GLU A 603 25.38 -28.07 16.44
CA GLU A 603 26.48 -28.79 15.77
C GLU A 603 27.79 -27.99 15.72
N ARG A 604 27.69 -26.66 15.80
CA ARG A 604 28.82 -25.73 15.81
C ARG A 604 29.19 -25.22 17.21
N ASP A 605 28.66 -25.85 18.27
CA ASP A 605 28.94 -25.54 19.68
C ASP A 605 28.62 -24.09 20.10
N PHE A 606 27.69 -23.41 19.43
CA PHE A 606 27.18 -22.11 19.88
C PHE A 606 26.09 -22.26 20.94
N LEU A 607 25.33 -23.35 20.87
CA LEU A 607 24.21 -23.66 21.74
C LEU A 607 24.28 -25.13 22.19
N GLU A 608 23.72 -25.42 23.35
CA GLU A 608 23.43 -26.80 23.77
C GLU A 608 21.97 -26.95 24.19
N ARG A 609 21.47 -28.18 24.16
CA ARG A 609 20.21 -28.52 24.83
C ARG A 609 20.49 -28.77 26.30
N ASP A 610 19.58 -28.32 27.15
CA ASP A 610 19.63 -28.64 28.57
C ASP A 610 19.58 -30.17 28.79
N SER A 611 20.30 -30.64 29.79
CA SER A 611 20.42 -32.07 30.10
C SER A 611 19.14 -32.69 30.66
N ILE A 612 18.24 -31.87 31.22
CA ILE A 612 17.00 -32.29 31.87
C ILE A 612 15.80 -31.95 30.96
N ASP A 613 15.72 -30.73 30.43
CA ASP A 613 14.63 -30.31 29.54
C ASP A 613 15.11 -30.06 28.11
N ARG A 614 14.80 -30.99 27.19
CA ARG A 614 15.15 -30.86 25.77
C ARG A 614 14.50 -29.67 25.04
N LYS A 615 13.53 -29.00 25.66
CA LYS A 615 12.91 -27.77 25.14
C LYS A 615 13.70 -26.52 25.51
N LEU A 616 14.61 -26.60 26.47
CA LEU A 616 15.46 -25.51 26.92
C LEU A 616 16.82 -25.56 26.19
N TYR A 617 17.25 -24.42 25.67
CA TYR A 617 18.57 -24.26 25.07
C TYR A 617 19.43 -23.34 25.93
N ARG A 618 20.74 -23.59 25.96
CA ARG A 618 21.73 -22.78 26.67
C ARG A 618 22.79 -22.27 25.69
N TYR A 619 23.27 -21.05 25.91
CA TYR A 619 24.34 -20.45 25.13
C TYR A 619 25.71 -20.82 25.69
N LEU A 620 26.59 -21.34 24.85
CA LEU A 620 27.87 -21.96 25.26
C LEU A 620 29.07 -21.00 25.30
N ALA A 621 28.95 -19.80 24.71
CA ALA A 621 30.09 -18.88 24.51
C ALA A 621 30.11 -17.62 25.41
#